data_AF-A0A969L5R3-F1
#
_entry.id   AF-A0A969L5R3-F1
#
_cell.length_a   1.000
_cell.length_b   1.000
_cell.length_c   1.000
_cell.angle_alpha   90.00
_cell.angle_beta   90.00
_cell.angle_gamma   90.00
#
_symmetry.space_group_name_H-M   'P 1'
#
loop_
_entity.id
_entity.type
_entity.pdbx_description
1 polymer ?
#
loop_
_entity_poly.entity_id
_entity_poly.type
_entity_poly.pdbx_seq_one_letter_code
_entity_poly.pdbx_strand_id
1 'polypeptide(L)'
;MATGLELRTQMAPGYTFAQDADGNETRDKLLSEFFAPAFLNATLGISYQNKILKVTLSPVSNKLTFVLNDSLSQVGAFGVDPGKKVRSELGPTFTANLEWEPIKNITLISRLLLFANYETLDRIDTDWESLLVFKVNEYITTSFGTRLIYDHDILIQQDDGTSRQAVQYRQSLNINVNFKF
;
A
#
# COMPACT_ATOMS: atom_id res chain seq x y z
N MET A 1 23.08 -2.10 9.75
CA MET A 1 21.97 -3.01 10.11
C MET A 1 20.72 -2.18 10.20
N ALA A 2 19.67 -2.55 9.49
CA ALA A 2 18.37 -1.91 9.49
C ALA A 2 17.38 -2.88 10.14
N THR A 3 16.81 -2.50 11.27
CA THR A 3 15.76 -3.24 11.94
C THR A 3 14.54 -2.33 12.00
N GLY A 4 13.36 -2.86 11.69
CA GLY A 4 12.14 -2.06 11.60
C GLY A 4 10.95 -2.84 12.14
N LEU A 5 10.17 -2.18 13.01
CA LEU A 5 8.87 -2.65 13.46
C LEU A 5 7.83 -1.58 13.09
N GLU A 6 6.90 -1.91 12.20
CA GLU A 6 5.81 -1.02 11.79
C GLU A 6 4.47 -1.68 12.13
N LEU A 7 3.65 -1.00 12.93
CA LEU A 7 2.25 -1.38 13.17
C LEU A 7 1.35 -0.37 12.47
N ARG A 8 0.50 -0.84 11.55
CA ARG A 8 -0.51 -0.04 10.86
C ARG A 8 -1.89 -0.63 11.09
N THR A 9 -2.84 0.15 11.59
CA THR A 9 -4.21 -0.30 11.83
C THR A 9 -5.19 0.81 11.48
N GLN A 10 -6.41 0.44 11.08
CA GLN A 10 -7.50 1.42 10.91
C GLN A 10 -8.11 1.71 12.29
N MET A 11 -8.29 2.99 12.61
CA MET A 11 -8.85 3.40 13.90
C MET A 11 -10.38 3.45 13.92
N ALA A 12 -11.01 3.60 12.74
CA ALA A 12 -12.45 3.74 12.59
C ALA A 12 -12.97 2.71 11.58
N PRO A 13 -14.21 2.22 11.76
CA PRO A 13 -14.79 1.25 10.84
C PRO A 13 -15.15 1.89 9.50
N GLY A 14 -14.78 1.22 8.41
CA GLY A 14 -15.22 1.53 7.05
C GLY A 14 -16.44 0.69 6.67
N TYR A 15 -17.40 1.28 5.98
CA TYR A 15 -18.61 0.59 5.49
C TYR A 15 -18.71 0.79 3.97
N THR A 16 -19.16 -0.22 3.23
CA THR A 16 -19.71 -0.01 1.89
C THR A 16 -21.19 0.31 1.99
N PHE A 17 -21.62 1.30 1.22
CA PHE A 17 -23.02 1.67 1.06
C PHE A 17 -23.54 0.98 -0.21
N ALA A 18 -24.61 0.20 -0.10
CA ALA A 18 -25.35 -0.30 -1.25
C ALA A 18 -26.69 0.46 -1.35
N GLN A 19 -27.23 0.57 -2.55
CA GLN A 19 -28.49 1.23 -2.80
C GLN A 19 -29.59 0.19 -2.95
N ASP A 20 -30.62 0.25 -2.10
CA ASP A 20 -31.78 -0.63 -2.19
C ASP A 20 -32.65 -0.28 -3.42
N ALA A 21 -33.54 -1.20 -3.83
CA ALA A 21 -34.43 -1.03 -4.99
C ALA A 21 -35.38 0.20 -4.91
N ASP A 22 -35.50 0.84 -3.74
CA ASP A 22 -36.26 2.06 -3.48
C ASP A 22 -35.39 3.34 -3.44
N GLY A 23 -34.11 3.27 -3.81
CA GLY A 23 -33.21 4.43 -3.92
C GLY A 23 -32.61 4.93 -2.59
N ASN A 24 -32.84 4.23 -1.47
CA ASN A 24 -32.28 4.55 -0.16
C ASN A 24 -30.91 3.90 0.05
N GLU A 25 -29.95 4.63 0.62
CA GLU A 25 -28.61 4.12 0.96
C GLU A 25 -28.67 3.25 2.23
N THR A 26 -28.56 1.94 2.08
CA THR A 26 -28.47 1.00 3.21
C THR A 26 -27.02 0.61 3.47
N ARG A 27 -26.63 0.58 4.76
CA ARG A 27 -25.31 0.13 5.22
C ARG A 27 -25.22 -1.39 5.06
N ASP A 28 -24.77 -1.86 3.91
CA ASP A 28 -24.90 -3.27 3.56
C ASP A 28 -23.75 -4.15 4.10
N LYS A 29 -22.48 -3.69 4.08
CA LYS A 29 -21.34 -4.50 4.56
C LYS A 29 -20.28 -3.70 5.33
N LEU A 30 -19.89 -4.24 6.48
CA LEU A 30 -18.74 -3.76 7.27
C LEU A 30 -17.46 -4.13 6.51
N LEU A 31 -16.68 -3.12 6.11
CA LEU A 31 -15.46 -3.28 5.31
C LEU A 31 -14.20 -3.38 6.20
N SER A 32 -14.21 -2.67 7.33
CA SER A 32 -13.12 -2.65 8.31
C SER A 32 -13.61 -2.21 9.68
N GLU A 33 -12.89 -2.54 10.75
CA GLU A 33 -13.13 -2.09 12.13
C GLU A 33 -11.78 -1.78 12.80
N PHE A 34 -11.77 -1.22 14.02
CA PHE A 34 -10.55 -1.07 14.81
C PHE A 34 -9.82 -2.42 14.87
N PHE A 35 -8.59 -2.51 14.33
CA PHE A 35 -7.82 -3.75 14.25
C PHE A 35 -8.31 -4.83 13.26
N ALA A 36 -9.16 -4.46 12.31
CA ALA A 36 -9.59 -5.32 11.21
C ALA A 36 -9.52 -4.52 9.89
N PRO A 37 -8.35 -4.40 9.22
CA PRO A 37 -7.10 -5.12 9.48
C PRO A 37 -6.06 -4.33 10.29
N ALA A 38 -5.26 -5.04 11.09
CA ALA A 38 -3.98 -4.55 11.61
C ALA A 38 -2.81 -5.28 10.92
N PHE A 39 -1.83 -4.52 10.46
CA PHE A 39 -0.61 -5.00 9.81
C PHE A 39 0.58 -4.75 10.74
N LEU A 40 1.28 -5.81 11.14
CA LEU A 40 2.53 -5.73 11.88
C LEU A 40 3.66 -6.23 10.98
N ASN A 41 4.58 -5.35 10.62
CA ASN A 41 5.75 -5.67 9.79
C ASN A 41 7.01 -5.65 10.66
N ALA A 42 7.64 -6.82 10.82
CA ALA A 42 8.95 -6.95 11.46
C ALA A 42 9.99 -7.23 10.39
N THR A 43 11.00 -6.38 10.25
CA THR A 43 12.02 -6.50 9.19
C THR A 43 13.43 -6.43 9.75
N LEU A 44 14.30 -7.27 9.21
CA LEU A 44 15.72 -7.34 9.51
C LEU A 44 16.49 -7.30 8.19
N GLY A 45 17.37 -6.31 8.06
CA GLY A 45 18.04 -6.04 6.80
C GLY A 45 19.26 -5.14 6.89
N ILE A 46 19.70 -4.73 5.71
CA ILE A 46 20.82 -3.82 5.48
C ILE A 46 20.31 -2.69 4.61
N SER A 47 20.50 -1.46 5.08
CA SER A 47 20.21 -0.25 4.32
C SER A 47 21.50 0.42 3.90
N TYR A 48 21.56 0.83 2.64
CA TYR A 48 22.57 1.71 2.08
C TYR A 48 21.90 3.03 1.66
N GLN A 49 22.46 4.16 2.07
CA GLN A 49 21.89 5.47 1.80
C GLN A 49 22.97 6.44 1.33
N ASN A 50 22.68 7.06 0.19
CA ASN A 50 23.42 8.18 -0.39
C ASN A 50 22.52 9.43 -0.40
N LYS A 51 23.04 10.54 -0.94
CA LYS A 51 22.29 11.82 -1.03
C LYS A 51 21.01 11.73 -1.87
N ILE A 52 20.97 10.83 -2.85
CA ILE A 52 19.89 10.74 -3.85
C ILE A 52 19.13 9.40 -3.73
N LEU A 53 19.79 8.35 -3.24
CA LEU A 53 19.27 6.98 -3.28
C LEU A 53 19.42 6.31 -1.92
N LYS A 54 18.33 5.73 -1.42
CA LYS A 54 18.28 4.87 -0.25
C LYS A 54 17.76 3.50 -0.65
N VAL A 55 18.63 2.49 -0.64
CA VAL A 55 18.29 1.09 -0.89
C VAL A 55 18.30 0.33 0.42
N THR A 56 17.30 -0.51 0.65
CA THR A 56 17.21 -1.39 1.80
C THR A 56 16.89 -2.79 1.33
N LEU A 57 17.74 -3.75 1.68
CA LEU A 57 17.52 -5.16 1.43
C LEU A 57 17.29 -5.84 2.78
N SER A 58 16.10 -6.39 2.98
CA SER A 58 15.71 -7.09 4.20
C SER A 58 15.42 -8.54 3.85
N PRO A 59 16.40 -9.45 3.96
CA PRO A 59 16.18 -10.86 3.64
C PRO A 59 15.12 -11.49 4.55
N VAL A 60 14.96 -10.99 5.77
CA VAL A 60 13.96 -11.49 6.71
C VAL A 60 12.97 -10.37 7.00
N SER A 61 11.81 -10.45 6.37
CA SER A 61 10.66 -9.58 6.64
C SER A 61 9.45 -10.45 6.95
N ASN A 62 8.83 -10.25 8.10
CA ASN A 62 7.58 -10.90 8.46
C ASN A 62 6.46 -9.87 8.47
N LYS A 63 5.50 -10.04 7.56
CA LYS A 63 4.27 -9.25 7.47
C LYS A 63 3.15 -10.06 8.09
N LEU A 64 2.66 -9.59 9.23
CA LEU A 64 1.56 -10.20 9.97
C LEU A 64 0.30 -9.37 9.73
N THR A 65 -0.69 -9.95 9.09
CA THR A 65 -2.01 -9.35 8.88
C THR A 65 -3.00 -9.98 9.85
N PHE A 66 -3.58 -9.17 10.72
CA PHE A 66 -4.61 -9.56 11.67
C PHE A 66 -5.98 -9.08 11.18
N VAL A 67 -6.92 -10.01 11.03
CA VAL A 67 -8.33 -9.74 10.70
C VAL A 67 -9.18 -10.32 11.82
N LEU A 68 -9.47 -9.52 12.84
CA LEU A 68 -10.18 -9.98 14.04
C LEU A 68 -11.69 -10.17 13.84
N ASN A 69 -12.25 -9.63 12.76
CA ASN A 69 -13.68 -9.75 12.44
C ASN A 69 -13.99 -11.08 11.75
N ASP A 70 -14.85 -11.88 12.37
CA ASP A 70 -15.21 -13.23 11.90
C ASP A 70 -15.93 -13.24 10.54
N SER A 71 -16.70 -12.20 10.22
CA SER A 71 -17.39 -12.11 8.91
C SER A 71 -16.43 -11.80 7.77
N LEU A 72 -15.40 -10.97 8.02
CA LEU A 72 -14.36 -10.63 7.04
C LEU A 72 -13.31 -11.76 6.89
N SER A 73 -12.98 -12.44 7.99
CA SER A 73 -12.09 -13.61 7.96
C SER A 73 -12.71 -14.81 7.24
N GLN A 74 -14.03 -15.03 7.37
CA GLN A 74 -14.71 -16.15 6.67
C GLN A 74 -14.77 -15.98 5.15
N VAL A 75 -14.83 -14.75 4.64
CA VAL A 75 -14.81 -14.48 3.20
C VAL A 75 -13.40 -14.38 2.61
N GLY A 76 -12.35 -14.62 3.42
CA GLY A 76 -10.96 -14.50 2.99
C GLY A 76 -10.55 -13.06 2.62
N ALA A 77 -11.22 -12.04 3.18
CA ALA A 77 -10.91 -10.66 2.91
C ALA A 77 -9.46 -10.34 3.30
N PHE A 78 -8.78 -9.52 2.49
CA PHE A 78 -7.36 -9.19 2.69
C PHE A 78 -6.41 -10.40 2.63
N GLY A 79 -6.85 -11.49 1.99
CA GLY A 79 -6.03 -12.66 1.67
C GLY A 79 -5.82 -13.63 2.84
N VAL A 80 -6.46 -13.45 4.00
CA VAL A 80 -6.42 -14.49 5.05
C VAL A 80 -7.10 -15.77 4.56
N ASP A 81 -6.62 -16.95 4.97
CA ASP A 81 -7.36 -18.19 4.73
C ASP A 81 -8.77 -18.08 5.35
N PRO A 82 -9.83 -18.53 4.67
CA PRO A 82 -11.19 -18.52 5.21
C PRO A 82 -11.26 -19.12 6.62
N GLY A 83 -11.63 -18.29 7.61
CA GLY A 83 -11.73 -18.69 9.02
C GLY A 83 -10.45 -18.56 9.84
N LYS A 84 -9.31 -18.17 9.25
CA LYS A 84 -8.11 -17.77 10.00
C LYS A 84 -8.09 -16.25 10.21
N LYS A 85 -7.79 -15.84 11.45
CA LYS A 85 -7.70 -14.43 11.86
C LYS A 85 -6.31 -13.82 11.65
N VAL A 86 -5.33 -14.62 11.27
CA VAL A 86 -3.92 -14.22 11.14
C VAL A 86 -3.35 -14.81 9.85
N ARG A 87 -2.78 -13.95 9.01
CA ARG A 87 -1.92 -14.33 7.88
C ARG A 87 -0.51 -13.85 8.20
N SER A 88 0.45 -14.76 8.15
CA SER A 88 1.88 -14.45 8.29
C SER A 88 2.53 -14.66 6.94
N GLU A 89 3.26 -13.66 6.47
CA GLU A 89 4.00 -13.74 5.22
C GLU A 89 5.46 -13.45 5.54
N LEU A 90 6.29 -14.50 5.47
CA LEU A 90 7.72 -14.36 5.67
C LEU A 90 8.40 -14.30 4.30
N GLY A 91 9.23 -13.29 4.10
CA GLY A 91 9.83 -13.08 2.80
C GLY A 91 10.96 -12.06 2.79
N PRO A 92 11.79 -12.06 1.74
CA PRO A 92 12.68 -10.94 1.49
C PRO A 92 11.90 -9.72 1.01
N THR A 93 12.33 -8.55 1.46
CA THR A 93 11.87 -7.25 0.98
C THR A 93 13.04 -6.50 0.37
N PHE A 94 12.83 -5.90 -0.79
CA PHE A 94 13.74 -4.92 -1.39
C PHE A 94 13.02 -3.57 -1.50
N THR A 95 13.61 -2.51 -0.95
CA THR A 95 13.09 -1.15 -1.05
C THR A 95 14.13 -0.24 -1.66
N ALA A 96 13.78 0.51 -2.70
CA ALA A 96 14.61 1.57 -3.25
C ALA A 96 13.84 2.90 -3.22
N ASN A 97 14.39 3.91 -2.56
CA ASN A 97 13.85 5.26 -2.52
C ASN A 97 14.84 6.19 -3.21
N LEU A 98 14.42 6.82 -4.29
CA LEU A 98 15.16 7.81 -5.05
C LEU A 98 14.53 9.18 -4.79
N GLU A 99 15.32 10.14 -4.33
CA GLU A 99 14.94 11.54 -4.26
C GLU A 99 15.98 12.33 -5.06
N TRP A 100 15.58 12.79 -6.22
CA TRP A 100 16.48 13.44 -7.17
C TRP A 100 15.90 14.77 -7.62
N GLU A 101 16.68 15.84 -7.48
CA GLU A 101 16.38 17.16 -8.03
C GLU A 101 17.20 17.36 -9.32
N PRO A 102 16.71 16.93 -10.50
CA PRO A 102 17.44 17.08 -11.75
C PRO A 102 17.63 18.56 -12.13
N ILE A 103 16.65 19.40 -11.82
CA ILE A 103 16.61 20.83 -12.12
C ILE A 103 16.02 21.54 -10.91
N LYS A 104 16.52 22.74 -10.60
CA LYS A 104 15.98 23.57 -9.53
C LYS A 104 14.46 23.68 -9.64
N ASN A 105 13.76 23.48 -8.52
CA ASN A 105 12.29 23.50 -8.41
C ASN A 105 11.57 22.28 -8.99
N ILE A 106 12.29 21.25 -9.47
CA ILE A 106 11.71 19.99 -9.92
C ILE A 106 12.35 18.86 -9.13
N THR A 107 11.58 18.25 -8.24
CA THR A 107 12.03 17.11 -7.43
C THR A 107 11.28 15.85 -7.85
N LEU A 108 12.01 14.81 -8.24
CA LEU A 108 11.49 13.48 -8.49
C LEU A 108 11.72 12.61 -7.25
N ILE A 109 10.63 12.14 -6.66
CA ILE A 109 10.64 11.18 -5.57
C ILE A 109 10.07 9.87 -6.12
N SER A 110 10.85 8.80 -6.13
CA SER A 110 10.42 7.48 -6.62
C SER A 110 10.70 6.43 -5.54
N ARG A 111 9.70 5.64 -5.21
CA ARG A 111 9.78 4.57 -4.21
C ARG A 111 9.35 3.27 -4.84
N LEU A 112 10.27 2.32 -4.92
CA LEU A 112 10.02 0.94 -5.32
C LEU A 112 10.10 0.05 -4.09
N LEU A 113 9.08 -0.77 -3.88
CA LEU A 113 9.02 -1.82 -2.87
C LEU A 113 8.69 -3.13 -3.58
N LEU A 114 9.57 -4.11 -3.43
CA LEU A 114 9.37 -5.48 -3.90
C LEU A 114 9.34 -6.40 -2.67
N PHE A 115 8.34 -7.27 -2.64
CA PHE A 115 8.21 -8.30 -1.62
C PHE A 115 7.99 -9.65 -2.31
N ALA A 116 8.62 -10.70 -1.81
CA ALA A 116 8.37 -12.06 -2.28
C ALA A 116 8.13 -12.95 -1.08
N ASN A 117 7.07 -13.76 -1.10
CA ASN A 117 6.81 -14.71 -0.02
C ASN A 117 7.74 -15.93 -0.18
N TYR A 118 8.39 -16.40 0.90
CA TYR A 118 9.25 -17.58 0.85
C TYR A 118 8.48 -18.87 0.50
N GLU A 119 7.19 -18.94 0.82
CA GLU A 119 6.35 -20.09 0.46
C GLU A 119 6.03 -20.14 -1.05
N THR A 120 6.08 -18.98 -1.72
CA THR A 120 5.79 -18.81 -3.15
C THR A 120 6.73 -17.78 -3.79
N LEU A 121 8.02 -18.14 -3.90
CA LEU A 121 9.07 -17.24 -4.41
C LEU A 121 8.91 -16.84 -5.88
N ASP A 122 8.05 -17.53 -6.62
CA ASP A 122 7.66 -17.21 -7.99
C ASP A 122 6.72 -16.01 -8.09
N ARG A 123 6.21 -15.52 -6.95
CA ARG A 123 5.24 -14.42 -6.85
C ARG A 123 5.90 -13.22 -6.16
N ILE A 124 6.16 -12.18 -6.95
CA ILE A 124 6.75 -10.94 -6.46
C ILE A 124 5.66 -9.86 -6.45
N ASP A 125 5.34 -9.40 -5.25
CA ASP A 125 4.50 -8.23 -5.05
C ASP A 125 5.34 -6.98 -5.31
N THR A 126 4.79 -6.08 -6.13
CA THR A 126 5.45 -4.86 -6.58
C THR A 126 4.60 -3.66 -6.24
N ASP A 127 5.13 -2.73 -5.47
CA ASP A 127 4.54 -1.43 -5.21
C ASP A 127 5.54 -0.35 -5.64
N TRP A 128 5.20 0.36 -6.71
CA TRP A 128 6.03 1.40 -7.28
C TRP A 128 5.28 2.73 -7.30
N GLU A 129 5.79 3.71 -6.56
CA GLU A 129 5.29 5.07 -6.51
C GLU A 129 6.30 6.03 -7.12
N SER A 130 5.82 6.99 -7.91
CA SER A 130 6.63 8.06 -8.48
C SER A 130 5.88 9.38 -8.35
N LEU A 131 6.49 10.34 -7.67
CA LEU A 131 5.97 11.66 -7.37
C LEU A 131 6.92 12.72 -7.93
N LEU A 132 6.43 13.48 -8.90
CA LEU A 132 7.13 14.62 -9.47
C LEU A 132 6.57 15.90 -8.85
N VAL A 133 7.41 16.61 -8.12
CA VAL A 133 7.06 17.85 -7.41
C VAL A 133 7.64 19.04 -8.16
N PHE A 134 6.77 19.97 -8.52
CA PHE A 134 7.08 21.23 -9.20
C PHE A 134 6.83 22.39 -8.25
N LYS A 135 7.88 23.10 -7.87
CA LYS A 135 7.78 24.35 -7.12
C LYS A 135 7.66 25.51 -8.12
N VAL A 136 6.43 25.90 -8.45
CA VAL A 136 6.16 26.97 -9.42
C VAL A 136 6.61 28.32 -8.86
N ASN A 137 6.24 28.63 -7.62
CA ASN A 137 6.70 29.81 -6.88
C ASN A 137 6.61 29.56 -5.36
N GLU A 138 6.81 30.59 -4.53
CA GLU A 138 6.73 30.44 -3.07
C GLU A 138 5.33 30.10 -2.54
N TYR A 139 4.30 30.37 -3.34
CA TYR A 139 2.89 30.21 -2.97
C TYR A 139 2.24 29.00 -3.65
N ILE A 140 2.84 28.44 -4.70
CA ILE A 140 2.25 27.38 -5.52
C ILE A 140 3.25 26.26 -5.73
N THR A 141 2.86 25.08 -5.25
CA THR A 141 3.56 23.81 -5.49
C THR A 141 2.59 22.83 -6.13
N THR A 142 2.92 22.34 -7.31
CA THR A 142 2.14 21.28 -7.98
C THR A 142 2.88 19.97 -7.82
N SER A 143 2.18 18.86 -7.65
CA SER A 143 2.78 17.53 -7.69
C SER A 143 1.95 16.58 -8.54
N PHE A 144 2.64 15.77 -9.34
CA PHE A 144 2.06 14.71 -10.14
C PHE A 144 2.57 13.37 -9.61
N GLY A 145 1.66 12.58 -9.05
CA GLY A 145 1.96 11.29 -8.46
C GLY A 145 1.36 10.16 -9.27
N THR A 146 2.13 9.10 -9.48
CA THR A 146 1.68 7.84 -10.06
C THR A 146 2.03 6.71 -9.09
N ARG A 147 1.19 5.69 -9.02
CA ARG A 147 1.43 4.49 -8.24
C ARG A 147 0.94 3.27 -8.99
N LEU A 148 1.79 2.26 -9.06
CA LEU A 148 1.52 0.97 -9.64
C LEU A 148 1.64 -0.06 -8.53
N ILE A 149 0.57 -0.81 -8.29
CA ILE A 149 0.56 -1.92 -7.34
C ILE A 149 0.22 -3.18 -8.12
N TYR A 150 1.04 -4.20 -7.96
CA TYR A 150 0.81 -5.55 -8.43
C TYR A 150 1.02 -6.49 -7.25
N ASP A 151 -0.04 -7.18 -6.86
CA ASP A 151 -0.04 -8.16 -5.77
C ASP A 151 -0.64 -9.45 -6.36
N HIS A 152 0.11 -10.54 -6.28
CA HIS A 152 -0.31 -11.79 -6.93
C HIS A 152 -1.39 -12.51 -6.13
N ASP A 153 -1.48 -12.29 -4.82
CA ASP A 153 -2.42 -12.99 -3.95
C ASP A 153 -3.75 -12.23 -3.79
N ILE A 154 -3.82 -10.97 -4.23
CA ILE A 154 -5.06 -10.20 -4.27
C ILE A 154 -5.77 -10.40 -5.60
N LEU A 155 -6.94 -11.07 -5.53
CA LEU A 155 -7.87 -11.15 -6.64
C LEU A 155 -8.76 -9.90 -6.66
N ILE A 156 -8.77 -9.20 -7.79
CA ILE A 156 -9.58 -8.00 -8.00
C ILE A 156 -10.80 -8.43 -8.81
N GLN A 157 -12.00 -8.08 -8.33
CA GLN A 157 -13.23 -8.25 -9.12
C GLN A 157 -13.17 -7.33 -10.33
N GLN A 158 -13.31 -7.92 -11.51
CA GLN A 158 -13.47 -7.20 -12.77
C GLN A 158 -14.96 -6.91 -13.03
N ASP A 159 -15.22 -5.96 -13.92
CA ASP A 159 -16.58 -5.56 -14.32
C ASP A 159 -17.38 -6.71 -14.96
N ASP A 160 -16.71 -7.79 -15.39
CA ASP A 160 -17.31 -9.02 -15.91
C ASP A 160 -17.73 -10.03 -14.82
N GLY A 161 -17.54 -9.68 -13.54
CA GLY A 161 -17.86 -10.53 -12.39
C GLY A 161 -16.81 -11.60 -12.08
N THR A 162 -15.71 -11.67 -12.84
CA THR A 162 -14.59 -12.59 -12.55
C THR A 162 -13.55 -11.92 -11.65
N SER A 163 -12.96 -12.67 -10.72
CA SER A 163 -11.87 -12.18 -9.88
C SER A 163 -10.53 -12.62 -10.47
N ARG A 164 -9.69 -11.66 -10.89
CA ARG A 164 -8.38 -11.94 -11.50
C ARG A 164 -7.29 -11.08 -10.87
N GLN A 165 -6.05 -11.54 -10.99
CA GLN A 165 -4.88 -10.71 -10.73
C GLN A 165 -4.82 -9.61 -11.77
N ALA A 166 -4.76 -8.36 -11.32
CA ALA A 166 -4.63 -7.21 -12.21
C ALA A 166 -3.70 -6.16 -11.60
N VAL A 167 -2.98 -5.46 -12.48
CA VAL A 167 -2.17 -4.31 -12.09
C VAL A 167 -3.11 -3.16 -11.71
N GLN A 168 -3.00 -2.67 -10.49
CA GLN A 168 -3.69 -1.49 -10.04
C GLN A 168 -2.83 -0.26 -10.34
N TYR A 169 -3.29 0.56 -11.27
CA TYR A 169 -2.64 1.82 -11.61
C TYR A 169 -3.44 3.00 -11.08
N ARG A 170 -2.77 3.93 -10.39
CA ARG A 170 -3.35 5.16 -9.86
C ARG A 170 -2.50 6.34 -10.27
N GLN A 171 -3.17 7.41 -10.71
CA GLN A 171 -2.56 8.70 -10.98
C GLN A 171 -3.24 9.79 -10.16
N SER A 172 -2.47 10.81 -9.78
CA SER A 172 -2.95 11.93 -8.97
C SER A 172 -2.24 13.20 -9.39
N LEU A 173 -2.99 14.29 -9.51
CA LEU A 173 -2.46 15.63 -9.69
C LEU A 173 -2.91 16.45 -8.50
N ASN A 174 -1.95 16.99 -7.75
CA ASN A 174 -2.22 17.79 -6.56
C ASN A 174 -1.67 19.20 -6.79
N ILE A 175 -2.48 20.20 -6.45
CA ILE A 175 -2.07 21.61 -6.50
C ILE A 175 -2.17 22.14 -5.07
N ASN A 176 -1.01 22.51 -4.50
CA ASN A 176 -0.90 23.05 -3.16
C ASN A 176 -0.70 24.56 -3.26
N VAL A 177 -1.56 25.32 -2.57
CA VAL A 177 -1.45 26.76 -2.45
C VAL A 177 -1.04 27.09 -1.01
N ASN A 178 0.14 27.68 -0.85
CA ASN A 178 0.70 28.13 0.41
C ASN A 178 0.50 29.63 0.56
N PHE A 179 -0.17 30.06 1.62
CA PHE A 179 -0.23 31.47 2.01
C PHE A 179 0.71 31.69 3.20
N LYS A 180 1.65 32.62 3.07
CA LYS A 180 2.47 33.11 4.19
C LYS A 180 1.81 34.37 4.73
N PHE A 181 1.46 34.38 6.01
CA PHE A 181 1.05 35.58 6.76
C PHE A 181 2.26 36.18 7.47
#